data_AF-A0A239CT67-F1
#
_entry.id   AF-A0A239CT67-F1
#
_cell.length_a   1.000
_cell.length_b   1.000
_cell.length_c   1.000
_cell.angle_alpha   90.00
_cell.angle_beta   90.00
_cell.angle_gamma   90.00
#
_symmetry.space_group_name_H-M   'P 1'
#
loop_
_entity.id
_entity.type
_entity.pdbx_description
1 polymer ?
#
loop_
_entity_poly.entity_id
_entity_poly.type
_entity_poly.pdbx_seq_one_letter_code
_entity_poly.pdbx_strand_id
1 'polypeptide(L)' 'MKKTRAQYERYLNDFGVPESEKYNNGGRIRGKRYGSWLRRIDSILFDVMYNEHLRQLNKLPPTLLYGRGRSKEGVR' A
#
# COMPACT_ATOMS: atom_id res chain seq x y z
N MET A 1 5.47 15.25 -5.08
CA MET A 1 4.06 15.18 -4.60
C MET A 1 4.00 14.24 -3.40
N LYS A 2 3.45 14.68 -2.25
CA LYS A 2 3.17 13.78 -1.12
C LYS A 2 1.98 12.89 -1.52
N LYS A 3 2.07 11.57 -1.37
CA LYS A 3 0.90 10.70 -1.56
C LYS A 3 -0.17 11.12 -0.55
N THR A 4 -1.41 11.29 -1.01
CA THR A 4 -2.54 11.56 -0.10
C THR A 4 -2.98 10.29 0.62
N ARG A 5 -3.69 10.43 1.74
CA ARG A 5 -4.30 9.28 2.46
C ARG A 5 -5.19 8.44 1.54
N ALA A 6 -5.93 9.07 0.62
CA ALA A 6 -6.78 8.37 -0.34
C ALA A 6 -5.97 7.57 -1.36
N GLN A 7 -4.82 8.08 -1.82
CA GLN A 7 -3.92 7.34 -2.69
C GLN A 7 -3.27 6.17 -1.95
N TYR A 8 -2.96 6.34 -0.67
CA TYR A 8 -2.43 5.26 0.17
C TYR A 8 -3.47 4.16 0.42
N GLU A 9 -4.74 4.53 0.67
CA GLU A 9 -5.84 3.56 0.78
C GLU A 9 -6.00 2.72 -0.50
N ARG A 10 -5.95 3.37 -1.67
CA ARG A 10 -5.98 2.67 -2.96
C ARG A 10 -4.79 1.74 -3.12
N TYR A 11 -3.57 2.22 -2.81
CA TYR A 11 -2.36 1.40 -2.83
C TYR A 11 -2.50 0.13 -1.97
N LEU A 12 -3.03 0.24 -0.74
CA LEU A 12 -3.27 -0.92 0.13
C LEU A 12 -4.36 -1.85 -0.42
N ASN A 13 -5.40 -1.29 -1.02
CA ASN A 13 -6.46 -2.08 -1.66
C ASN A 13 -5.96 -2.85 -2.88
N ASP A 14 -5.06 -2.25 -3.67
CA ASP A 14 -4.46 -2.87 -4.85
C ASP A 14 -3.48 -3.99 -4.44
N PHE A 15 -2.77 -3.81 -3.32
CA PHE A 15 -1.90 -4.84 -2.74
C PHE A 15 -2.69 -6.02 -2.17
N GLY A 16 -3.93 -5.75 -1.73
CA GLY A 16 -4.82 -6.76 -1.16
C GLY A 16 -4.54 -7.05 0.32
N VAL A 17 -5.33 -7.95 0.88
CA VAL A 17 -5.22 -8.37 2.28
C VAL A 17 -4.13 -9.43 2.42
N PRO A 18 -3.16 -9.25 3.33
CA PRO A 18 -2.16 -10.29 3.64
C PRO A 18 -2.83 -11.61 4.02
N GLU A 19 -2.26 -12.74 3.60
CA GLU A 19 -2.88 -14.06 3.80
C GLU A 19 -3.18 -14.35 5.28
N SER A 20 -2.27 -14.00 6.18
CA SER A 20 -2.43 -14.16 7.64
C SER A 20 -3.57 -13.33 8.24
N GLU A 21 -3.92 -12.22 7.60
CA GLU A 21 -4.97 -11.29 8.06
C GLU A 21 -6.35 -11.64 7.49
N LYS A 22 -6.40 -12.53 6.49
CA LYS A 22 -7.67 -12.97 5.89
C LYS A 22 -8.48 -13.78 6.90
N TYR A 23 -9.78 -13.50 6.94
CA TYR A 23 -10.71 -14.16 7.84
C TYR A 23 -10.72 -15.69 7.72
N ASN A 24 -10.61 -16.20 6.49
CA ASN A 24 -10.58 -17.64 6.23
C ASN A 24 -9.34 -18.34 6.83
N ASN A 25 -8.30 -17.58 7.15
CA ASN A 25 -7.05 -18.09 7.74
C ASN A 25 -6.94 -17.73 9.23
N GLY A 26 -8.06 -17.41 9.89
CA GLY A 26 -8.09 -17.01 11.30
C GLY A 26 -7.79 -15.53 11.56
N GLY A 27 -7.57 -14.74 10.50
CA GLY A 27 -7.39 -13.31 10.60
C GLY A 27 -8.70 -12.54 10.82
N ARG A 28 -8.61 -11.20 10.85
CA ARG A 28 -9.76 -10.34 11.21
C ARG A 28 -10.51 -9.80 9.99
N ILE A 29 -9.96 -9.95 8.79
CA ILE A 29 -10.39 -9.19 7.61
C ILE A 29 -11.20 -10.05 6.65
N ARG A 30 -12.49 -9.71 6.54
CA ARG A 30 -13.48 -10.46 5.71
C ARG A 30 -13.61 -9.99 4.26
N GLY A 31 -12.79 -9.02 3.82
CA GLY A 31 -12.92 -8.39 2.49
C GLY A 31 -11.62 -8.38 1.70
N LYS A 32 -11.68 -8.01 0.41
CA LYS A 32 -10.50 -7.87 -0.46
C LYS A 32 -9.81 -6.50 -0.35
N ARG A 33 -10.49 -5.51 0.25
CA ARG A 33 -10.04 -4.12 0.35
C ARG A 33 -9.39 -3.84 1.70
N TYR A 34 -8.09 -4.10 1.79
CA TYR A 34 -7.32 -3.93 3.02
C TYR A 34 -7.28 -2.48 3.51
N GLY A 35 -6.95 -1.54 2.62
CA GLY A 35 -6.88 -0.11 2.94
C GLY A 35 -8.21 0.45 3.44
N SER A 36 -9.31 0.11 2.78
CA SER A 36 -10.65 0.57 3.20
C SER A 36 -11.08 -0.06 4.53
N TRP A 37 -10.70 -1.31 4.78
CA TRP A 37 -10.98 -1.96 6.06
C TRP A 37 -10.21 -1.28 7.19
N LEU A 38 -8.89 -1.08 7.02
CA LEU A 38 -8.04 -0.41 8.00
C LEU A 38 -8.56 0.99 8.31
N ARG A 39 -8.81 1.81 7.29
CA ARG A 39 -9.27 3.19 7.49
C ARG A 39 -10.57 3.27 8.31
N ARG A 40 -11.45 2.27 8.19
CA ARG A 40 -12.75 2.24 8.87
C ARG A 40 -12.72 1.57 10.24
N ILE A 41 -11.97 0.48 10.39
CA ILE A 41 -11.98 -0.37 11.59
C ILE A 41 -10.80 -0.05 12.51
N ASP A 42 -9.63 0.26 11.94
CA ASP A 42 -8.39 0.54 12.67
C ASP A 42 -7.68 1.76 12.07
N SER A 43 -8.27 2.93 12.30
CA SER A 43 -7.80 4.20 11.77
C SER A 43 -6.42 4.60 12.34
N ILE A 44 -6.10 4.14 13.56
CA ILE A 44 -4.79 4.39 14.20
C ILE A 44 -3.71 3.64 13.44
N LEU A 45 -3.90 2.33 13.19
CA LEU A 45 -2.95 1.55 12.40
C LEU A 45 -2.82 2.10 10.98
N PHE A 46 -3.92 2.52 10.35
CA PHE A 46 -3.88 3.16 9.04
C PHE A 46 -2.98 4.40 9.03
N ASP A 47 -3.13 5.29 10.02
CA ASP A 47 -2.35 6.53 10.11
C ASP A 47 -0.87 6.26 10.44
N VAL A 48 -0.58 5.28 11.30
CA VAL A 48 0.80 4.84 11.59
C VAL A 48 1.48 4.32 10.33
N MET A 49 0.85 3.39 9.61
CA MET A 49 1.43 2.84 8.38
C MET A 49 1.54 3.88 7.27
N TYR A 50 0.59 4.81 7.16
CA TYR A 50 0.66 5.93 6.22
C TYR A 50 1.86 6.84 6.49
N ASN A 51 2.08 7.21 7.75
CA ASN A 51 3.21 8.03 8.15
C ASN A 51 4.54 7.32 7.89
N GLU A 52 4.62 6.02 8.17
CA GLU A 52 5.79 5.21 7.87
C GLU A 52 6.03 5.11 6.35
N HIS A 53 4.97 4.94 5.55
CA HIS A 53 5.05 4.96 4.10
C HIS A 53 5.62 6.29 3.60
N LEU A 54 5.13 7.43 4.10
CA LEU A 54 5.68 8.75 3.75
C LEU A 54 7.16 8.89 4.13
N ARG A 55 7.57 8.39 5.30
CA ARG A 55 8.99 8.39 5.71
C ARG A 55 9.85 7.59 4.75
N GLN A 56 9.40 6.41 4.34
CA GLN A 56 10.12 5.58 3.37
C GLN A 56 10.23 6.26 2.01
N LEU A 57 9.13 6.87 1.51
CA LEU A 57 9.16 7.63 0.26
C LEU A 57 10.14 8.82 0.31
N ASN A 58 10.28 9.47 1.48
CA ASN A 58 11.21 10.58 1.65
C ASN A 58 12.67 10.13 1.80
N LYS A 59 12.93 8.89 2.24
CA LYS A 59 14.27 8.31 2.32
C LYS A 59 14.77 7.78 0.97
N LEU A 60 13.88 7.52 0.02
CA LEU A 60 14.23 6.98 -1.29
C LEU A 60 14.53 8.11 -2.29
N PRO A 61 15.61 8.00 -3.08
CA PRO A 61 15.88 8.97 -4.14
C PRO A 61 14.71 8.98 -5.16
N PRO A 62 14.38 10.14 -5.76
CA PRO A 62 13.24 10.30 -6.66
C PRO A 62 13.21 9.33 -7.85
N THR A 63 14.38 8.85 -8.27
CA THR A 63 14.56 7.88 -9.37
C THR A 63 13.94 6.51 -9.08
N LEU A 64 13.79 6.12 -7.81
CA LEU A 64 13.20 4.83 -7.43
C LEU A 64 11.69 4.90 -7.17
N LEU A 65 11.13 6.10 -7.04
CA LEU A 65 9.70 6.30 -6.75
C LEU A 65 8.79 6.03 -7.96
N TYR A 66 9.34 6.01 -9.18
CA TYR A 66 8.62 5.80 -10.44
C TYR A 66 9.26 4.73 -11.35
N GLY A 67 9.97 3.76 -10.75
CA GLY A 67 10.58 2.63 -11.46
C GLY A 67 9.58 1.54 -11.86
N ARG A 68 8.52 1.87 -12.59
CA ARG A 68 7.90 0.93 -13.56
C ARG A 68 8.25 1.42 -14.96
N GLY A 69 9.54 1.62 -15.20
CA GLY A 69 10.06 1.66 -16.56
C GLY A 69 9.77 0.28 -17.16
N ARG A 70 8.90 0.23 -18.18
CA ARG A 70 8.91 -0.90 -19.11
C ARG A 70 10.34 -1.00 -19.62
N SER A 71 11.10 -2.03 -19.24
CA SER A 71 12.15 -2.52 -20.13
C SER A 71 11.43 -3.04 -21.37
N LYS A 72 11.26 -2.16 -22.35
CA LYS A 72 11.31 -2.58 -23.74
C LYS A 72 12.78 -2.85 -24.05
N GLU A 73 13.29 -3.98 -23.59
CA GLU A 73 14.46 -4.58 -24.23
C GLU A 73 13.95 -5.38 -25.42
N GLY A 74 13.66 -4.65 -26.48
CA GLY A 74 13.84 -5.13 -27.83
C GLY A 74 14.92 -4.27 -28.46
N VAL A 75 16.18 -4.71 -28.40
CA VAL A 75 17.24 -4.28 -29.32
C VAL A 75 18.18 -5.46 -29.56
N ARG A 76 18.01 -6.03 -30.76
CA ARG A 76 18.94 -6.84 -31.58
C ARG A 76 19.46 -8.17 -31.05
#